data_AF-A0AAD5RI53-F1
#
_entry.id   AF-A0AAD5RI53-F1
#
_cell.length_a   1.000
_cell.length_b   1.000
_cell.length_c   1.000
_cell.angle_alpha   90.00
_cell.angle_beta   90.00
_cell.angle_gamma   90.00
#
_symmetry.space_group_name_H-M   'P 1'
#
loop_
_entity.id
_entity.type
_entity.pdbx_description
1 polymer ?
#
loop_
_entity_poly.entity_id
_entity_poly.type
_entity_poly.pdbx_seq_one_letter_code
_entity_poly.pdbx_strand_id
1 'polypeptide(L)'
;MSPPEPEAIAESLDAEITSLRTHLQSLKRQLSLHTSTLLSSSILPSLLEHASDAPPTKSRTTAPSTTLDEASTNQLKKRIAAQRAHNTQSLYRSVAGITTFRISDPDPRAVDGGRVLGVRIEAPSSSARGGNEGGVRFVRPYYVLLNRPWGNVTPGDGDADQDGNRSAERVHEEEGEEEEKEARERRKQHLRIHKHTVPPCIPLDALAAKWLPAPGRKKRQNLPQFCRSLRRDIIRYHHRVSIIADLKRLFGLRPSHAQGGMGARKGLGSGGGSEADVAITDDSTAVDQSGIQEEEGNNTVLNPDPLEHSSFGASLAVTLGGTGDAEQAALALAQERKKAKIIHVFPVDAEAKQIRIDWSDGRTGRLILDDDGNVAKMAVFEEGVRDRDTVREILLPLPPARGDGNNNGKRIEEVIGRLGEVRGR
;
A
#
# COMPACT_ATOMS: atom_id res chain seq x y z
N MET A 1 3.12 60.14 4.24
CA MET A 1 3.05 58.68 4.40
C MET A 1 1.60 58.32 4.65
N SER A 2 0.88 57.79 3.66
CA SER A 2 -0.47 57.25 3.90
C SER A 2 -0.36 55.99 4.75
N PRO A 3 -1.27 55.76 5.71
CA PRO A 3 -1.31 54.52 6.47
C PRO A 3 -1.60 53.34 5.53
N PRO A 4 -1.02 52.16 5.79
CA PRO A 4 -1.30 50.97 4.99
C PRO A 4 -2.79 50.61 5.05
N GLU A 5 -3.33 50.21 3.89
CA GLU A 5 -4.71 49.73 3.74
C GLU A 5 -4.99 48.58 4.72
N PRO A 6 -6.14 48.56 5.40
CA PRO A 6 -6.44 47.57 6.44
C PRO A 6 -6.46 46.12 5.91
N GLU A 7 -6.73 45.91 4.63
CA GLU A 7 -6.72 44.59 3.98
C GLU A 7 -5.31 44.01 3.87
N ALA A 8 -4.30 44.83 3.53
CA ALA A 8 -2.91 44.38 3.45
C ALA A 8 -2.34 43.99 4.84
N ILE A 9 -2.80 44.67 5.90
CA ILE A 9 -2.48 44.31 7.28
C ILE A 9 -3.12 42.97 7.64
N ALA A 10 -4.37 42.73 7.23
CA ALA A 10 -5.06 41.48 7.49
C ALA A 10 -4.40 40.29 6.79
N GLU A 11 -4.02 40.41 5.51
CA GLU A 11 -3.32 39.36 4.77
C GLU A 11 -1.94 39.03 5.38
N SER A 12 -1.21 40.05 5.82
CA SER A 12 0.07 39.87 6.52
C SER A 12 -0.11 39.12 7.84
N LEU A 13 -1.16 39.45 8.61
CA LEU A 13 -1.47 38.77 9.86
C LEU A 13 -1.91 37.32 9.62
N ASP A 14 -2.69 37.03 8.57
CA ASP A 14 -3.10 35.67 8.23
C ASP A 14 -1.92 34.79 7.77
N ALA A 15 -0.98 35.38 7.01
CA ALA A 15 0.27 34.70 6.65
C ALA A 15 1.13 34.39 7.89
N GLU A 16 1.24 35.34 8.82
CA GLU A 16 1.94 35.14 10.09
C GLU A 16 1.25 34.08 10.96
N ILE A 17 -0.07 34.11 11.09
CA ILE A 17 -0.85 33.10 11.81
C ILE A 17 -0.63 31.72 11.20
N THR A 18 -0.59 31.62 9.88
CA THR A 18 -0.32 30.35 9.19
C THR A 18 1.09 29.85 9.48
N SER A 19 2.09 30.72 9.43
CA SER A 19 3.49 30.41 9.79
C SER A 19 3.64 29.98 11.25
N LEU A 20 2.98 30.67 12.19
CA LEU A 20 2.99 30.30 13.60
C LEU A 20 2.31 28.95 13.85
N ARG A 21 1.23 28.65 13.13
CA ARG A 21 0.55 27.35 13.20
C ARG A 21 1.45 26.22 12.68
N THR A 22 2.14 26.41 11.57
CA THR A 22 3.08 25.40 11.05
C THR A 22 4.26 25.19 12.00
N HIS A 23 4.78 26.27 12.60
CA HIS A 23 5.85 26.18 13.60
C HIS A 23 5.38 25.43 14.85
N LEU A 24 4.18 25.71 15.36
CA LEU A 24 3.60 24.98 16.49
C LEU A 24 3.41 23.48 16.19
N GLN A 25 2.96 23.14 14.98
CA GLN A 25 2.85 21.74 14.56
C GLN A 25 4.21 21.05 14.53
N SER A 26 5.26 21.73 14.04
CA SER A 26 6.63 21.22 14.04
C SER A 26 7.16 20.95 15.45
N LEU A 27 7.02 21.92 16.37
CA LEU A 27 7.44 21.77 17.76
C LEU A 27 6.67 20.66 18.48
N LYS A 28 5.34 20.57 18.27
CA LYS A 28 4.53 19.47 18.81
C LYS A 28 4.99 18.11 18.30
N ARG A 29 5.34 18.01 17.00
CA ARG A 29 5.89 16.79 16.41
C ARG A 29 7.24 16.43 17.03
N GLN A 30 8.15 17.40 17.18
CA GLN A 30 9.43 17.18 17.84
C GLN A 30 9.26 16.70 19.29
N LEU A 31 8.40 17.36 20.07
CA LEU A 31 8.08 16.95 21.43
C LEU A 31 7.51 15.53 21.47
N SER A 32 6.59 15.20 20.55
CA SER A 32 6.05 13.85 20.44
C SER A 32 7.12 12.80 20.11
N LEU A 33 8.08 13.13 19.25
CA LEU A 33 9.20 12.24 18.91
C LEU A 33 10.13 12.04 20.11
N HIS A 34 10.52 13.12 20.79
CA HIS A 34 11.39 13.02 21.97
C HIS A 34 10.71 12.28 23.12
N THR A 35 9.44 12.58 23.40
CA THR A 35 8.68 11.92 24.47
C THR A 35 8.51 10.43 24.20
N SER A 36 8.11 10.03 22.98
CA SER A 36 8.00 8.61 22.62
C SER A 36 9.34 7.88 22.66
N THR A 37 10.43 8.54 22.25
CA THR A 37 11.80 7.99 22.35
C THR A 37 12.22 7.77 23.80
N LEU A 38 11.99 8.76 24.67
CA LEU A 38 12.28 8.65 26.10
C LEU A 38 11.44 7.55 26.75
N LEU A 39 10.13 7.52 26.52
CA LEU A 39 9.22 6.51 27.09
C LEU A 39 9.51 5.09 26.57
N SER A 40 10.08 4.97 25.37
CA SER A 40 10.48 3.69 24.79
C SER A 40 11.84 3.19 25.29
N SER A 41 12.64 4.07 25.91
CA SER A 41 13.95 3.71 26.47
C SER A 41 13.81 2.70 27.61
N SER A 42 14.69 1.70 27.66
CA SER A 42 14.75 0.70 28.71
C SER A 42 15.29 1.23 30.04
N ILE A 43 15.88 2.43 30.05
CA ILE A 43 16.54 3.06 31.21
C ILE A 43 15.54 3.64 32.22
N LEU A 44 14.41 4.19 31.75
CA LEU A 44 13.43 4.80 32.65
C LEU A 44 12.79 3.80 33.65
N PRO A 45 12.37 2.59 33.24
CA PRO A 45 11.86 1.59 34.17
C PRO A 45 12.85 1.22 35.28
N SER A 46 14.13 1.03 34.96
CA SER A 46 15.13 0.66 35.96
C SER A 46 15.34 1.82 36.93
N LEU A 47 15.48 3.06 36.45
CA LEU A 47 15.59 4.23 37.33
C LEU A 47 14.39 4.39 38.27
N LEU A 48 13.18 4.09 37.78
CA LEU A 48 11.96 4.20 38.58
C LEU A 48 11.87 3.12 39.67
N GLU A 49 12.39 1.93 39.41
CA GLU A 49 12.47 0.82 40.36
C GLU A 49 13.47 1.11 41.48
N HIS A 50 14.65 1.65 41.12
CA HIS A 50 15.67 2.08 42.09
C HIS A 50 15.20 3.27 42.93
N ALA A 51 14.37 4.16 42.38
CA ALA A 51 13.79 5.27 43.12
C ALA A 51 12.72 4.84 44.13
N SER A 52 12.00 3.72 43.89
CA SER A 52 11.03 3.17 44.84
C SER A 52 11.65 2.33 45.95
N ASP A 53 12.80 1.69 45.72
CA ASP A 53 13.49 0.85 46.71
C ASP A 53 14.47 1.63 47.61
N ALA A 54 14.67 2.92 47.35
CA ALA A 54 15.57 3.74 48.16
C ALA A 54 15.04 3.86 49.61
N PRO A 55 15.80 3.39 50.63
CA PRO A 55 15.39 3.55 52.03
C PRO A 55 15.28 5.05 52.37
N PRO A 56 14.38 5.46 53.29
CA PRO A 56 14.27 6.84 53.73
C PRO A 56 15.51 7.22 54.54
N THR A 57 16.58 7.59 53.84
CA THR A 57 17.84 8.00 54.46
C THR A 57 17.72 9.45 54.89
N LYS A 58 17.81 9.68 56.19
CA LYS A 58 17.92 11.00 56.81
C LYS A 58 19.31 11.58 56.50
N SER A 59 19.56 12.03 55.27
CA SER A 59 20.76 12.79 54.94
C SER A 59 20.42 14.14 54.35
N ARG A 60 20.53 15.15 55.22
CA ARG A 60 20.70 16.58 54.91
C ARG A 60 21.65 16.79 53.74
N THR A 61 21.13 17.25 52.61
CA THR A 61 21.86 18.12 51.66
C THR A 61 20.85 19.11 51.06
N THR A 62 21.25 20.37 50.97
CA THR A 62 20.44 21.56 50.71
C THR A 62 20.11 21.78 49.22
N ALA A 63 19.84 20.70 48.48
CA ALA A 63 19.26 20.81 47.14
C ALA A 63 17.74 20.63 47.28
N PRO A 64 16.90 21.38 46.54
CA PRO A 64 15.48 21.10 46.50
C PRO A 64 15.29 19.72 45.84
N SER A 65 15.21 18.66 46.66
CA SER A 65 14.75 17.36 46.22
C SER A 65 13.29 17.56 45.83
N THR A 66 13.05 17.80 44.54
CA THR A 66 11.75 17.68 43.90
C THR A 66 11.37 16.21 43.98
N THR A 67 10.92 15.77 45.15
CA THR A 67 10.32 14.45 45.34
C THR A 67 9.11 14.45 44.42
N LEU A 68 9.20 13.70 43.33
CA LEU A 68 8.07 13.50 42.42
C LEU A 68 6.92 12.95 43.27
N ASP A 69 5.77 13.63 43.21
CA ASP A 69 4.56 13.19 43.87
C ASP A 69 4.24 11.74 43.48
N GLU A 70 3.84 10.92 44.46
CA GLU A 70 3.50 9.50 44.30
C GLU A 70 2.44 9.31 43.19
N ALA A 71 1.53 10.27 43.04
CA ALA A 71 0.55 10.27 41.96
C ALA A 71 1.22 10.43 40.58
N SER A 72 2.22 11.30 40.47
CA SER A 72 2.96 11.56 39.23
C SER A 72 3.84 10.37 38.84
N THR A 73 4.47 9.71 39.80
CA THR A 73 5.25 8.48 39.54
C THR A 73 4.35 7.35 39.05
N ASN A 74 3.17 7.17 39.63
CA ASN A 74 2.18 6.20 39.18
C ASN A 74 1.62 6.51 37.79
N GLN A 75 1.38 7.78 37.48
CA GLN A 75 1.00 8.20 36.12
C GLN A 75 2.11 7.90 35.11
N LEU A 76 3.37 8.15 35.47
CA LEU A 76 4.52 7.85 34.62
C LEU A 76 4.65 6.33 34.38
N LYS A 77 4.51 5.50 35.42
CA LYS A 77 4.46 4.02 35.29
C LYS A 77 3.40 3.58 34.30
N LYS A 78 2.18 4.14 34.41
CA LYS A 78 1.07 3.86 33.49
C LYS A 78 1.39 4.26 32.05
N ARG A 79 2.00 5.43 31.83
CA ARG A 79 2.41 5.91 30.50
C ARG A 79 3.50 5.03 29.89
N ILE A 80 4.51 4.62 30.66
CA ILE A 80 5.57 3.69 30.21
C ILE A 80 4.97 2.34 29.82
N ALA A 81 4.08 1.78 30.66
CA ALA A 81 3.40 0.52 30.36
C ALA A 81 2.56 0.61 29.08
N ALA A 82 1.80 1.70 28.91
CA ALA A 82 1.03 1.96 27.70
C ALA A 82 1.93 2.11 26.46
N GLN A 83 3.06 2.83 26.57
CA GLN A 83 4.02 2.97 25.47
C GLN A 83 4.63 1.63 25.07
N ARG A 84 5.02 0.80 26.05
CA ARG A 84 5.53 -0.55 25.78
C ARG A 84 4.49 -1.41 25.08
N ALA A 85 3.25 -1.42 25.57
CA ALA A 85 2.16 -2.16 24.94
C ALA A 85 1.91 -1.69 23.49
N HIS A 86 1.98 -0.37 23.25
CA HIS A 86 1.87 0.21 21.92
C HIS A 86 3.03 -0.22 21.00
N ASN A 87 4.28 -0.14 21.48
CA ASN A 87 5.46 -0.56 20.72
C ASN A 87 5.39 -2.04 20.35
N THR A 88 5.04 -2.90 21.31
CA THR A 88 4.85 -4.34 21.09
C THR A 88 3.73 -4.60 20.08
N GLN A 89 2.60 -3.90 20.18
CA GLN A 89 1.52 -4.02 19.21
C GLN A 89 1.95 -3.60 17.80
N SER A 90 2.66 -2.47 17.67
CA SER A 90 3.19 -1.97 16.40
C SER A 90 4.21 -2.94 15.80
N LEU A 91 5.07 -3.54 16.63
CA LEU A 91 6.02 -4.58 16.20
C LEU A 91 5.29 -5.83 15.67
N TYR A 92 4.26 -6.31 16.37
CA TYR A 92 3.49 -7.46 15.88
C TYR A 92 2.75 -7.15 14.59
N ARG A 93 2.23 -5.92 14.43
CA ARG A 93 1.56 -5.49 13.19
C ARG A 93 2.53 -5.45 12.00
N SER A 94 3.72 -4.86 12.18
CA SER A 94 4.71 -4.75 11.11
C SER A 94 5.34 -6.10 10.73
N VAL A 95 5.66 -6.95 11.70
CA VAL A 95 6.35 -8.23 11.46
C VAL A 95 5.40 -9.33 11.02
N ALA A 96 4.26 -9.51 11.70
CA ALA A 96 3.33 -10.59 11.37
C ALA A 96 2.45 -10.25 10.16
N GLY A 97 2.12 -8.97 9.95
CA GLY A 97 1.20 -8.49 8.92
C GLY A 97 -0.25 -8.99 9.07
N ILE A 98 -0.54 -9.84 10.05
CA ILE A 98 -1.87 -10.33 10.43
C ILE A 98 -1.95 -10.23 11.94
N THR A 99 -2.93 -9.48 12.45
CA THR A 99 -3.19 -9.36 13.88
C THR A 99 -4.67 -9.55 14.15
N THR A 100 -5.02 -10.07 15.33
CA THR A 100 -6.41 -10.22 15.75
C THR A 100 -6.72 -9.24 16.88
N PHE A 101 -7.98 -8.81 16.94
CA PHE A 101 -8.47 -7.92 17.98
C PHE A 101 -9.93 -8.24 18.27
N ARG A 102 -10.40 -7.86 19.46
CA ARG A 102 -11.77 -8.10 19.88
C ARG A 102 -12.59 -6.82 19.69
N ILE A 103 -13.80 -6.99 19.18
CA ILE A 103 -14.79 -5.92 19.02
C ILE A 103 -16.08 -6.40 19.65
N SER A 104 -16.83 -5.49 20.28
CA SER A 104 -18.21 -5.73 20.67
C SER A 104 -19.12 -4.98 19.71
N ASP A 105 -20.00 -5.69 19.02
CA ASP A 105 -21.13 -5.10 18.30
C ASP A 105 -22.10 -4.51 19.34
N PRO A 106 -22.41 -3.20 19.28
CA PRO A 106 -23.32 -2.57 20.22
C PRO A 106 -24.79 -2.95 20.01
N ASP A 107 -25.15 -3.62 18.90
CA ASP A 107 -26.54 -4.03 18.66
C ASP A 107 -27.01 -5.05 19.72
N PRO A 108 -28.09 -4.79 20.46
CA PRO A 108 -28.67 -5.75 21.40
C PRO A 108 -29.13 -7.05 20.74
N ARG A 109 -29.37 -7.07 19.42
CA ARG A 109 -29.70 -8.28 18.65
C ARG A 109 -28.47 -8.93 18.00
N ALA A 110 -27.26 -8.49 18.33
CA ALA A 110 -26.07 -9.02 17.72
C ALA A 110 -25.84 -10.51 18.06
N VAL A 111 -25.39 -11.23 17.05
CA VAL A 111 -24.97 -12.63 17.17
C VAL A 111 -23.88 -12.79 18.23
N ASP A 112 -23.90 -13.90 18.97
CA ASP A 112 -22.92 -14.22 20.02
C ASP A 112 -22.86 -13.17 21.15
N GLY A 113 -23.97 -12.48 21.43
CA GLY A 113 -24.01 -11.42 22.44
C GLY A 113 -23.11 -10.24 22.09
N GLY A 114 -22.99 -9.93 20.79
CA GLY A 114 -22.16 -8.85 20.27
C GLY A 114 -20.67 -9.19 20.18
N ARG A 115 -20.21 -10.39 20.54
CA ARG A 115 -18.79 -10.73 20.43
C ARG A 115 -18.36 -10.91 18.98
N VAL A 116 -17.45 -10.06 18.53
CA VAL A 116 -16.88 -10.08 17.19
C VAL A 116 -15.36 -10.22 17.26
N LEU A 117 -14.81 -11.16 16.50
CA LEU A 117 -13.38 -11.32 16.30
C LEU A 117 -12.97 -10.52 15.05
N GLY A 118 -12.20 -9.46 15.24
CA GLY A 118 -11.59 -8.69 14.16
C GLY A 118 -10.24 -9.29 13.75
N VAL A 119 -10.01 -9.41 12.45
CA VAL A 119 -8.72 -9.72 11.85
C VAL A 119 -8.27 -8.49 11.07
N ARG A 120 -7.07 -8.00 11.39
CA ARG A 120 -6.41 -6.88 10.70
C ARG A 120 -5.29 -7.45 9.85
N ILE A 121 -5.31 -7.12 8.55
CA ILE A 121 -4.31 -7.54 7.58
C ILE A 121 -3.63 -6.29 7.03
N GLU A 122 -2.32 -6.24 7.19
CA GLU A 122 -1.47 -5.16 6.67
C GLU A 122 -0.66 -5.67 5.49
N ALA A 123 -0.66 -4.88 4.41
CA ALA A 123 0.14 -5.11 3.23
C ALA A 123 1.16 -3.97 3.09
N PRO A 124 2.44 -4.28 2.85
CA PRO A 124 3.41 -3.25 2.50
C PRO A 124 3.06 -2.66 1.14
N SER A 125 3.20 -1.35 1.01
CA SER A 125 3.21 -0.66 -0.28
C SER A 125 4.54 -0.93 -0.94
N SER A 126 4.51 -1.59 -2.11
CA SER A 126 5.71 -1.84 -2.91
C SER A 126 6.22 -0.59 -3.62
N SER A 127 5.39 0.44 -3.76
CA SER A 127 5.80 1.70 -4.39
C SER A 127 6.87 2.38 -3.54
N ALA A 128 8.03 2.62 -4.15
CA ALA A 128 9.16 3.39 -3.60
C ALA A 128 8.85 4.88 -3.35
N ARG A 129 7.57 5.24 -3.20
CA ARG A 129 7.10 6.61 -2.96
C ARG A 129 7.38 7.09 -1.53
N GLY A 130 8.15 6.36 -0.73
CA GLY A 130 8.86 6.92 0.44
C GLY A 130 9.78 8.04 -0.05
N GLY A 131 9.29 9.27 -0.17
CA GLY A 131 10.12 10.38 -0.63
C GLY A 131 11.29 10.56 0.33
N ASN A 132 12.53 10.69 -0.19
CA ASN A 132 13.84 10.89 0.46
C ASN A 132 14.20 10.13 1.77
N GLU A 133 13.25 9.48 2.43
CA GLU A 133 13.37 8.70 3.65
C GLU A 133 12.98 7.26 3.28
N GLY A 134 13.97 6.41 3.05
CA GLY A 134 13.84 5.04 2.48
C GLY A 134 13.09 4.02 3.35
N GLY A 135 11.97 4.38 3.98
CA GLY A 135 11.14 3.51 4.80
C GLY A 135 10.07 2.75 4.01
N VAL A 136 9.77 1.52 4.45
CA VAL A 136 8.63 0.74 3.98
C VAL A 136 7.34 1.37 4.51
N ARG A 137 6.43 1.77 3.61
CA ARG A 137 5.09 2.22 4.01
C ARG A 137 4.09 1.09 3.92
N PHE A 138 3.12 1.09 4.82
CA PHE A 138 2.00 0.15 4.78
C PHE A 138 0.80 0.79 4.11
N VAL A 139 0.05 0.00 3.34
CA VAL A 139 -1.26 0.40 2.81
C VAL A 139 -2.26 0.43 3.96
N ARG A 140 -3.38 1.15 3.79
CA ARG A 140 -4.52 1.11 4.72
C ARG A 140 -4.86 -0.36 5.03
N PRO A 141 -4.93 -0.74 6.31
CA PRO A 141 -5.19 -2.13 6.70
C PRO A 141 -6.57 -2.60 6.23
N TYR A 142 -6.63 -3.89 5.88
CA TYR A 142 -7.88 -4.58 5.64
C TYR A 142 -8.41 -5.21 6.93
N TYR A 143 -9.72 -5.15 7.10
CA TYR A 143 -10.40 -5.73 8.24
C TYR A 143 -11.33 -6.84 7.78
N VAL A 144 -11.34 -7.94 8.51
CA VAL A 144 -12.34 -9.01 8.39
C VAL A 144 -12.91 -9.26 9.78
N LEU A 145 -14.23 -9.12 9.90
CA LEU A 145 -14.96 -9.30 11.14
C LEU A 145 -15.65 -10.65 11.12
N LEU A 146 -15.42 -11.45 12.16
CA LEU A 146 -15.94 -12.80 12.30
C LEU A 146 -16.87 -12.89 13.50
N ASN A 147 -18.03 -13.53 13.33
CA ASN A 147 -18.99 -13.81 14.41
C ASN A 147 -19.21 -15.33 14.58
N ARG A 148 -19.93 -15.72 15.63
CA ARG A 148 -20.26 -17.13 15.94
C ARG A 148 -21.77 -17.35 15.88
N PRO A 149 -22.35 -17.56 14.68
CA PRO A 149 -23.80 -17.67 14.53
C PRO A 149 -24.38 -18.95 15.14
N TRP A 150 -23.59 -20.01 15.25
CA TRP A 150 -24.09 -21.32 15.73
C TRP A 150 -23.97 -21.54 17.24
N GLY A 151 -23.51 -20.53 18.00
CA GLY A 151 -23.25 -20.70 19.44
C GLY A 151 -24.48 -20.63 20.34
N ASN A 152 -25.49 -19.87 19.93
CA ASN A 152 -26.64 -19.50 20.78
C ASN A 152 -28.00 -19.91 20.21
N VAL A 153 -28.04 -20.73 19.16
CA VAL A 153 -29.32 -21.20 18.59
C VAL A 153 -29.97 -22.15 19.60
N THR A 154 -31.00 -21.66 20.29
CA THR A 154 -31.98 -22.46 21.00
C THR A 154 -32.68 -23.38 19.99
N PRO A 155 -33.05 -24.63 20.33
CA PRO A 155 -33.62 -25.58 19.38
C PRO A 155 -34.95 -25.20 18.69
N GLY A 156 -35.46 -23.97 18.86
CA GLY A 156 -36.77 -23.52 18.36
C GLY A 156 -36.77 -22.43 17.29
N ASP A 157 -35.66 -21.74 17.02
CA ASP A 157 -35.65 -20.50 16.21
C ASP A 157 -34.78 -20.57 14.93
N GLY A 158 -34.53 -21.76 14.40
CA GLY A 158 -33.81 -21.93 13.13
C GLY A 158 -34.74 -22.21 11.97
N ASP A 159 -34.82 -21.29 11.01
CA ASP A 159 -35.25 -21.57 9.64
C ASP A 159 -34.53 -22.84 9.16
N ALA A 160 -35.33 -23.89 8.93
CA ALA A 160 -34.87 -25.15 8.41
C ALA A 160 -34.50 -24.95 6.94
N ASP A 161 -33.20 -24.81 6.66
CA ASP A 161 -32.70 -25.14 5.33
C ASP A 161 -33.06 -26.61 5.06
N GLN A 162 -33.95 -26.78 4.09
CA GLN A 162 -34.49 -28.05 3.60
C GLN A 162 -33.43 -28.84 2.84
N ASP A 163 -32.37 -29.30 3.50
CA ASP A 163 -31.56 -30.38 2.95
C ASP A 163 -32.03 -31.69 3.55
N GLY A 164 -33.00 -32.28 2.84
CA GLY A 164 -33.58 -33.57 3.14
C GLY A 164 -32.52 -34.67 3.15
N ASN A 165 -32.31 -35.25 4.33
CA ASN A 165 -32.07 -36.68 4.42
C ASN A 165 -32.62 -37.20 5.74
N ARG A 166 -33.84 -37.74 5.68
CA ARG A 166 -34.44 -38.53 6.76
C ARG A 166 -33.81 -39.92 6.74
N SER A 167 -33.52 -40.43 7.93
CA SER A 167 -33.55 -41.84 8.38
C SER A 167 -32.24 -42.27 9.05
N ALA A 168 -32.22 -42.27 10.38
CA ALA A 168 -31.49 -43.25 11.19
C ALA A 168 -32.03 -43.18 12.63
N GLU A 169 -33.09 -43.96 12.84
CA GLU A 169 -33.47 -44.73 14.02
C GLU A 169 -32.81 -44.40 15.37
N ARG A 170 -33.67 -44.04 16.35
CA ARG A 170 -33.37 -43.99 17.78
C ARG A 170 -33.11 -45.39 18.32
N VAL A 171 -31.85 -45.69 18.67
CA VAL A 171 -31.49 -46.60 19.77
C VAL A 171 -30.17 -46.10 20.37
N HIS A 172 -30.06 -46.10 21.70
CA HIS A 172 -28.97 -45.58 22.58
C HIS A 172 -29.16 -44.15 23.12
N GLU A 173 -30.00 -44.03 24.16
CA GLU A 173 -30.38 -42.75 24.79
C GLU A 173 -29.34 -42.18 25.78
N GLU A 174 -28.30 -42.92 26.16
CA GLU A 174 -27.22 -42.38 27.02
C GLU A 174 -25.94 -42.00 26.24
N GLU A 175 -25.58 -42.73 25.18
CA GLU A 175 -24.44 -42.37 24.31
C GLU A 175 -24.75 -41.13 23.43
N GLY A 176 -26.03 -40.88 23.13
CA GLY A 176 -26.46 -39.74 22.33
C GLY A 176 -26.31 -38.38 23.02
N GLU A 177 -26.41 -38.32 24.36
CA GLU A 177 -26.32 -37.04 25.09
C GLU A 177 -24.89 -36.48 25.13
N GLU A 178 -23.88 -37.34 25.26
CA GLU A 178 -22.48 -36.93 25.22
C GLU A 178 -22.07 -36.49 23.81
N GLU A 179 -22.50 -37.23 22.78
CA GLU A 179 -22.25 -36.87 21.38
C GLU A 179 -22.94 -35.55 21.00
N GLU A 180 -24.17 -35.31 21.49
CA GLU A 180 -24.89 -34.06 21.27
C GLU A 180 -24.25 -32.86 21.98
N LYS A 181 -23.79 -33.03 23.23
CA LYS A 181 -23.03 -32.01 23.97
C LYS A 181 -21.74 -31.65 23.24
N GLU A 182 -21.00 -32.64 22.76
CA GLU A 182 -19.78 -32.41 21.99
C GLU A 182 -20.08 -31.69 20.66
N ALA A 183 -21.13 -32.09 19.96
CA ALA A 183 -21.57 -31.44 18.73
C ALA A 183 -21.97 -29.97 18.98
N ARG A 184 -22.64 -29.67 20.10
CA ARG A 184 -23.01 -28.30 20.50
C ARG A 184 -21.78 -27.44 20.80
N GLU A 185 -20.80 -27.97 21.53
CA GLU A 185 -19.55 -27.27 21.78
C GLU A 185 -18.74 -27.04 20.51
N ARG A 186 -18.72 -28.02 19.59
CA ARG A 186 -18.12 -27.85 18.27
C ARG A 186 -18.80 -26.72 17.51
N ARG A 187 -20.14 -26.63 17.50
CA ARG A 187 -20.90 -25.55 16.83
C ARG A 187 -20.58 -24.16 17.39
N LYS A 188 -20.44 -24.02 18.71
CA LYS A 188 -20.04 -22.75 19.37
C LYS A 188 -18.67 -22.24 18.93
N GLN A 189 -17.80 -23.12 18.44
CA GLN A 189 -16.45 -22.76 17.98
C GLN A 189 -16.40 -22.31 16.52
N HIS A 190 -17.47 -22.49 15.75
CA HIS A 190 -17.48 -22.14 14.33
C HIS A 190 -17.66 -20.64 14.12
N LEU A 191 -16.79 -20.08 13.29
CA LEU A 191 -16.75 -18.69 12.88
C LEU A 191 -17.36 -18.52 11.49
N ARG A 192 -18.04 -17.39 11.28
CA ARG A 192 -18.54 -16.94 9.98
C ARG A 192 -18.08 -15.52 9.72
N ILE A 193 -17.84 -15.19 8.45
CA ILE A 193 -17.56 -13.82 8.02
C ILE A 193 -18.81 -12.98 8.18
N HIS A 194 -18.70 -11.88 8.92
CA HIS A 194 -19.77 -10.90 9.14
C HIS A 194 -19.62 -9.69 8.22
N LYS A 195 -18.47 -9.00 8.27
CA LYS A 195 -18.17 -7.82 7.43
C LYS A 195 -16.69 -7.80 7.06
N HIS A 196 -16.33 -7.17 5.94
CA HIS A 196 -14.94 -6.99 5.55
C HIS A 196 -14.71 -5.73 4.73
N THR A 197 -13.44 -5.31 4.62
CA THR A 197 -13.00 -4.21 3.73
C THR A 197 -12.14 -4.70 2.55
N VAL A 198 -12.02 -6.01 2.38
CA VAL A 198 -11.25 -6.64 1.30
C VAL A 198 -11.84 -6.28 -0.08
N PRO A 199 -11.01 -5.97 -1.10
CA PRO A 199 -11.48 -5.69 -2.45
C PRO A 199 -12.31 -6.85 -3.05
N PRO A 200 -13.36 -6.55 -3.84
CA PRO A 200 -14.26 -7.57 -4.40
C PRO A 200 -13.58 -8.51 -5.39
N CYS A 201 -12.43 -8.11 -5.94
CA CYS A 201 -11.62 -8.90 -6.86
C CYS A 201 -10.83 -10.02 -6.14
N ILE A 202 -10.85 -10.05 -4.81
CA ILE A 202 -10.24 -11.13 -4.01
C ILE A 202 -11.34 -12.11 -3.62
N PRO A 203 -11.20 -13.42 -3.90
CA PRO A 203 -12.27 -14.40 -3.74
C PRO A 203 -12.44 -14.83 -2.26
N LEU A 204 -12.95 -13.92 -1.43
CA LEU A 204 -13.12 -14.14 0.01
C LEU A 204 -14.05 -15.32 0.32
N ASP A 205 -15.15 -15.47 -0.42
CA ASP A 205 -16.13 -16.53 -0.20
C ASP A 205 -15.57 -17.92 -0.53
N ALA A 206 -14.75 -18.03 -1.59
CA ALA A 206 -14.08 -19.28 -1.92
C ALA A 206 -13.06 -19.68 -0.83
N LEU A 207 -12.35 -18.70 -0.27
CA LEU A 207 -11.44 -18.93 0.86
C LEU A 207 -12.22 -19.31 2.13
N ALA A 208 -13.35 -18.68 2.37
CA ALA A 208 -14.23 -18.98 3.50
C ALA A 208 -14.82 -20.39 3.39
N ALA A 209 -15.35 -20.77 2.23
CA ALA A 209 -15.88 -22.11 1.99
C ALA A 209 -14.83 -23.21 2.18
N LYS A 210 -13.56 -22.91 1.84
CA LYS A 210 -12.44 -23.84 2.01
C LYS A 210 -11.97 -23.98 3.45
N TRP A 211 -11.79 -22.86 4.16
CA TRP A 211 -11.10 -22.83 5.46
C TRP A 211 -12.00 -22.54 6.66
N LEU A 212 -13.16 -21.94 6.44
CA LEU A 212 -14.20 -21.62 7.43
C LEU A 212 -15.55 -22.27 7.04
N PRO A 213 -15.61 -23.59 6.78
CA PRO A 213 -16.87 -24.25 6.45
C PRO A 213 -17.88 -24.15 7.60
N ALA A 214 -19.17 -24.23 7.27
CA ALA A 214 -20.24 -24.36 8.24
C ALA A 214 -20.04 -25.63 9.09
N PRO A 215 -20.58 -25.66 10.34
CA PRO A 215 -20.45 -26.82 11.21
C PRO A 215 -21.02 -28.07 10.56
N GLY A 216 -20.15 -29.06 10.35
CA GLY A 216 -20.50 -30.36 9.80
C GLY A 216 -19.66 -31.47 10.41
N ARG A 217 -20.08 -32.72 10.25
CA ARG A 217 -19.49 -33.89 10.94
C ARG A 217 -18.00 -34.13 10.66
N LYS A 218 -17.44 -33.61 9.54
CA LYS A 218 -16.10 -34.00 9.05
C LYS A 218 -15.07 -32.88 8.88
N LYS A 219 -15.47 -31.61 8.79
CA LYS A 219 -14.54 -30.51 8.43
C LYS A 219 -14.35 -29.54 9.60
N ARG A 220 -13.12 -29.45 10.11
CA ARG A 220 -12.74 -28.48 11.13
C ARG A 220 -12.31 -27.17 10.47
N GLN A 221 -12.70 -26.05 11.06
CA GLN A 221 -12.25 -24.74 10.59
C GLN A 221 -10.76 -24.52 10.88
N ASN A 222 -10.08 -23.83 9.98
CA ASN A 222 -8.68 -23.43 10.13
C ASN A 222 -8.53 -21.93 9.87
N LEU A 223 -8.74 -21.15 10.92
CA LEU A 223 -8.61 -19.69 10.86
C LEU A 223 -7.18 -19.22 10.49
N PRO A 224 -6.09 -19.78 11.05
CA PRO A 224 -4.74 -19.36 10.66
C PRO A 224 -4.49 -19.52 9.16
N GLN A 225 -4.94 -20.62 8.57
CA GLN A 225 -4.75 -20.89 7.15
C GLN A 225 -5.62 -20.00 6.26
N PHE A 226 -6.87 -19.74 6.68
CA PHE A 226 -7.72 -18.72 6.05
C PHE A 226 -7.01 -17.37 6.00
N CYS A 227 -6.53 -16.87 7.14
CA CYS A 227 -5.88 -15.57 7.23
C CYS A 227 -4.59 -15.51 6.38
N ARG A 228 -3.79 -16.58 6.37
CA ARG A 228 -2.57 -16.67 5.54
C ARG A 228 -2.88 -16.66 4.05
N SER A 229 -3.87 -17.42 3.61
CA SER A 229 -4.33 -17.42 2.22
C SER A 229 -4.86 -16.05 1.80
N LEU A 230 -5.71 -15.45 2.63
CA LEU A 230 -6.26 -14.12 2.37
C LEU A 230 -5.17 -13.03 2.29
N ARG A 231 -4.23 -13.03 3.24
CA ARG A 231 -3.09 -12.09 3.20
C ARG A 231 -2.26 -12.27 1.94
N ARG A 232 -2.03 -13.52 1.52
CA ARG A 232 -1.29 -13.80 0.28
C ARG A 232 -1.99 -13.16 -0.92
N ASP A 233 -3.29 -13.32 -1.05
CA ASP A 233 -4.04 -12.76 -2.20
C ASP A 233 -4.08 -11.23 -2.17
N ILE A 234 -4.20 -10.61 -0.98
CA ILE A 234 -4.08 -9.16 -0.79
C ILE A 234 -2.70 -8.66 -1.22
N ILE A 235 -1.61 -9.33 -0.80
CA ILE A 235 -0.25 -8.95 -1.17
C ILE A 235 -0.06 -9.03 -2.68
N ARG A 236 -0.52 -10.11 -3.31
CA ARG A 236 -0.42 -10.30 -4.77
C ARG A 236 -1.16 -9.20 -5.52
N TYR A 237 -2.35 -8.83 -5.06
CA TYR A 237 -3.10 -7.71 -5.60
C TYR A 237 -2.30 -6.40 -5.52
N HIS A 238 -1.76 -6.05 -4.34
CA HIS A 238 -0.95 -4.83 -4.19
C HIS A 238 0.35 -4.86 -4.99
N HIS A 239 0.96 -6.03 -5.14
CA HIS A 239 2.14 -6.20 -5.98
C HIS A 239 1.81 -5.85 -7.43
N ARG A 240 0.74 -6.42 -8.00
CA ARG A 240 0.30 -6.12 -9.38
C ARG A 240 -0.09 -4.66 -9.58
N VAL A 241 -0.80 -4.06 -8.62
CA VAL A 241 -1.14 -2.63 -8.68
C VAL A 241 0.12 -1.74 -8.64
N SER A 242 1.12 -2.12 -7.82
CA SER A 242 2.38 -1.38 -7.74
C SER A 242 3.15 -1.46 -9.06
N ILE A 243 3.21 -2.63 -9.69
CA ILE A 243 3.82 -2.81 -11.01
C ILE A 243 3.20 -1.87 -12.05
N ILE A 244 1.87 -1.74 -12.07
CA ILE A 244 1.18 -0.80 -12.99
C ILE A 244 1.55 0.65 -12.68
N ALA A 245 1.63 1.02 -11.40
CA ALA A 245 2.03 2.36 -10.99
C ALA A 245 3.47 2.67 -11.39
N ASP A 246 4.37 1.70 -11.25
CA ASP A 246 5.78 1.82 -11.62
C ASP A 246 5.95 1.89 -13.15
N LEU A 247 5.22 1.07 -13.92
CA LEU A 247 5.12 1.17 -15.38
C LEU A 247 4.71 2.58 -15.82
N LYS A 248 3.63 3.10 -15.24
CA LYS A 248 3.16 4.47 -15.55
C LYS A 248 4.22 5.51 -15.22
N ARG A 249 4.93 5.36 -14.10
CA ARG A 249 6.00 6.28 -13.70
C ARG A 249 7.17 6.24 -14.68
N LEU A 250 7.64 5.06 -15.04
CA LEU A 250 8.80 4.86 -15.92
C LEU A 250 8.55 5.43 -17.32
N PHE A 251 7.34 5.30 -17.84
CA PHE A 251 6.97 5.87 -19.15
C PHE A 251 6.46 7.32 -19.08
N GLY A 252 6.55 7.97 -17.92
CA GLY A 252 6.13 9.37 -17.74
C GLY A 252 4.61 9.59 -17.84
N LEU A 253 3.82 8.53 -17.72
CA LEU A 253 2.36 8.52 -17.82
C LEU A 253 1.71 8.85 -16.46
N ARG A 254 2.17 9.91 -15.79
CA ARG A 254 1.51 10.37 -14.57
C ARG A 254 0.08 10.79 -14.91
N PRO A 255 -0.92 10.48 -14.07
CA PRO A 255 -2.16 11.24 -14.13
C PRO A 255 -1.76 12.70 -13.91
N SER A 256 -1.98 13.55 -14.92
CA SER A 256 -2.05 14.98 -14.67
C SER A 256 -3.07 15.14 -13.57
N HIS A 257 -2.67 15.70 -12.42
CA HIS A 257 -3.65 16.25 -11.51
C HIS A 257 -4.48 17.20 -12.38
N ALA A 258 -5.76 16.86 -12.57
CA ALA A 258 -6.68 17.72 -13.27
C ALA A 258 -6.62 19.07 -12.55
N GLN A 259 -6.04 20.04 -13.23
CA GLN A 259 -6.13 21.45 -12.91
C GLN A 259 -7.62 21.80 -13.05
N GLY A 260 -8.35 21.64 -11.96
CA GLY A 260 -9.75 22.01 -11.88
C GLY A 260 -9.85 23.51 -11.68
N GLY A 261 -10.53 24.18 -12.63
CA GLY A 261 -11.31 25.37 -12.31
C GLY A 261 -11.04 26.63 -13.15
N MET A 262 -11.72 26.76 -14.29
CA MET A 262 -12.60 27.91 -14.52
C MET A 262 -13.60 27.56 -15.63
N GLY A 263 -14.86 27.33 -15.26
CA GLY A 263 -15.89 26.90 -16.20
C GLY A 263 -17.25 26.81 -15.52
N ALA A 264 -17.81 27.98 -15.23
CA ALA A 264 -19.11 28.17 -14.62
C ALA A 264 -20.22 27.35 -15.29
N ARG A 265 -20.98 26.58 -14.49
CA ARG A 265 -22.39 26.27 -14.78
C ARG A 265 -23.22 26.31 -13.50
N LYS A 266 -23.99 27.39 -13.43
CA LYS A 266 -25.09 27.71 -12.52
C LYS A 266 -26.30 26.85 -12.89
N GLY A 267 -27.00 26.23 -11.94
CA GLY A 267 -28.38 25.76 -12.15
C GLY A 267 -28.85 24.54 -11.35
N LEU A 268 -29.52 24.83 -10.22
CA LEU A 268 -30.81 24.26 -9.78
C LEU A 268 -30.91 22.80 -9.29
N GLY A 269 -30.78 22.63 -7.97
CA GLY A 269 -31.90 22.33 -7.04
C GLY A 269 -32.71 21.03 -7.18
N SER A 270 -32.53 20.11 -6.22
CA SER A 270 -33.53 19.26 -5.50
C SER A 270 -32.73 18.15 -4.81
N GLY A 271 -32.65 17.98 -3.49
CA GLY A 271 -33.73 17.91 -2.50
C GLY A 271 -33.83 16.44 -2.02
N GLY A 272 -33.22 16.11 -0.88
CA GLY A 272 -33.35 14.78 -0.23
C GLY A 272 -32.16 14.45 0.68
N GLY A 273 -32.35 14.55 1.99
CA GLY A 273 -31.29 14.45 3.00
C GLY A 273 -30.90 13.02 3.41
N SER A 274 -29.69 12.92 3.95
CA SER A 274 -29.29 11.89 4.90
C SER A 274 -28.06 12.35 5.70
N GLU A 275 -28.25 12.35 7.02
CA GLU A 275 -27.29 12.04 8.09
C GLU A 275 -25.97 12.82 8.20
N ALA A 276 -25.88 13.51 9.35
CA ALA A 276 -24.69 14.13 9.87
C ALA A 276 -23.67 13.06 10.31
N ASP A 277 -22.59 12.92 9.54
CA ASP A 277 -21.32 12.39 10.03
C ASP A 277 -20.51 13.55 10.61
N VAL A 278 -20.50 13.67 11.94
CA VAL A 278 -19.49 14.44 12.68
C VAL A 278 -18.20 13.60 12.66
N ALA A 279 -17.45 13.75 11.58
CA ALA A 279 -16.10 13.20 11.46
C ALA A 279 -15.12 14.12 12.20
N ILE A 280 -14.78 13.75 13.43
CA ILE A 280 -13.52 14.18 14.04
C ILE A 280 -12.43 13.31 13.41
N THR A 281 -11.78 13.83 12.37
CA THR A 281 -10.52 13.29 11.86
C THR A 281 -9.44 14.34 12.03
N ASP A 282 -8.47 13.98 12.87
CA ASP A 282 -7.18 14.62 13.05
C ASP A 282 -6.47 14.67 11.69
N ASP A 283 -6.37 15.87 11.14
CA ASP A 283 -5.83 16.20 9.83
C ASP A 283 -4.35 16.55 9.96
N SER A 284 -3.49 15.88 9.19
CA SER A 284 -2.18 16.36 8.73
C SER A 284 -1.47 15.24 7.96
N THR A 285 -1.67 15.16 6.64
CA THR A 285 -0.60 14.80 5.66
C THR A 285 -1.14 14.96 4.23
N ALA A 286 -1.35 16.20 3.81
CA ALA A 286 -1.34 16.58 2.40
C ALA A 286 -0.11 17.46 2.17
N VAL A 287 0.90 16.91 1.50
CA VAL A 287 2.06 17.66 1.01
C VAL A 287 1.71 18.10 -0.41
N ASP A 288 1.41 19.37 -0.57
CA ASP A 288 1.41 20.06 -1.86
C ASP A 288 2.81 20.63 -2.10
N GLN A 289 3.37 20.40 -3.28
CA GLN A 289 4.69 20.86 -3.67
C GLN A 289 4.54 21.94 -4.74
N SER A 290 4.79 23.19 -4.35
CA SER A 290 5.09 24.27 -5.28
C SER A 290 6.34 25.03 -4.85
N GLY A 291 7.34 25.00 -5.74
CA GLY A 291 8.27 26.09 -6.05
C GLY A 291 9.14 26.64 -4.92
N ILE A 292 10.42 26.25 -4.91
CA ILE A 292 11.48 27.11 -4.39
C ILE A 292 12.54 27.24 -5.48
N GLN A 293 12.71 28.48 -5.94
CA GLN A 293 13.89 28.99 -6.63
C GLN A 293 14.97 29.24 -5.56
N GLU A 294 16.18 28.74 -5.78
CA GLU A 294 17.36 29.19 -5.04
C GLU A 294 18.33 29.82 -6.04
N GLU A 295 18.72 31.05 -5.71
CA GLU A 295 19.75 31.81 -6.40
C GLU A 295 21.14 31.33 -5.97
N GLU A 296 22.03 31.13 -6.95
CA GLU A 296 23.47 31.05 -6.69
C GLU A 296 24.17 32.24 -7.33
N GLY A 297 24.83 33.02 -6.48
CA GLY A 297 25.76 34.07 -6.86
C GLY A 297 27.08 33.50 -7.38
N ASN A 298 27.36 33.83 -8.63
CA ASN A 298 28.60 34.41 -9.15
C ASN A 298 29.95 33.77 -8.74
N ASN A 299 30.64 33.18 -9.74
CA ASN A 299 32.05 33.51 -9.93
C ASN A 299 32.46 33.42 -11.41
N THR A 300 32.88 34.58 -11.93
CA THR A 300 33.46 34.86 -13.24
C THR A 300 34.87 34.27 -13.38
N VAL A 301 35.23 33.66 -14.53
CA VAL A 301 36.49 33.91 -15.28
C VAL A 301 36.35 33.47 -16.75
N LEU A 302 36.21 34.47 -17.62
CA LEU A 302 36.86 34.75 -18.93
C LEU A 302 37.25 33.61 -19.91
N ASN A 303 36.59 33.65 -21.08
CA ASN A 303 37.09 33.20 -22.40
C ASN A 303 38.38 33.94 -22.82
N PRO A 304 39.18 33.39 -23.75
CA PRO A 304 38.98 33.74 -25.17
C PRO A 304 39.22 32.60 -26.19
N ASP A 305 38.38 32.57 -27.23
CA ASP A 305 38.62 32.01 -28.58
C ASP A 305 39.63 32.90 -29.37
N PRO A 306 40.03 32.63 -30.66
CA PRO A 306 40.21 31.40 -31.44
C PRO A 306 41.53 31.39 -32.31
N LEU A 307 41.68 30.35 -33.16
CA LEU A 307 42.38 30.28 -34.49
C LEU A 307 43.75 29.55 -34.67
N GLU A 308 43.67 28.58 -35.59
CA GLU A 308 44.58 28.14 -36.68
C GLU A 308 46.04 27.68 -36.43
N HIS A 309 46.36 26.43 -36.83
CA HIS A 309 46.96 26.08 -38.14
C HIS A 309 47.51 24.63 -38.19
N SER A 310 47.36 24.03 -39.38
CA SER A 310 48.37 23.24 -40.09
C SER A 310 48.64 21.75 -39.76
N SER A 311 48.22 20.95 -40.75
CA SER A 311 48.95 19.87 -41.46
C SER A 311 49.35 18.58 -40.72
N PHE A 312 48.93 17.44 -41.27
CA PHE A 312 49.81 16.49 -41.96
C PHE A 312 48.94 15.52 -42.77
N GLY A 313 49.27 15.35 -44.05
CA GLY A 313 48.46 14.64 -45.02
C GLY A 313 48.64 13.13 -45.03
N ALA A 314 47.72 12.45 -45.71
CA ALA A 314 48.04 11.33 -46.58
C ALA A 314 46.93 11.20 -47.62
N SER A 315 47.35 11.36 -48.87
CA SER A 315 46.59 11.13 -50.09
C SER A 315 46.39 9.64 -50.31
N LEU A 316 45.15 9.22 -50.61
CA LEU A 316 44.91 8.19 -51.62
C LEU A 316 43.50 8.33 -52.18
N ALA A 317 43.40 8.88 -53.39
CA ALA A 317 42.20 8.85 -54.21
C ALA A 317 42.06 7.47 -54.87
N VAL A 318 40.92 6.80 -54.62
CA VAL A 318 40.31 5.87 -55.56
C VAL A 318 38.86 6.28 -55.71
N THR A 319 38.57 6.94 -56.82
CA THR A 319 37.23 7.19 -57.35
C THR A 319 36.69 5.92 -57.97
N LEU A 320 35.58 5.37 -57.45
CA LEU A 320 34.55 4.68 -58.23
C LEU A 320 33.19 4.73 -57.49
N GLY A 321 32.22 5.41 -58.09
CA GLY A 321 30.80 5.01 -58.08
C GLY A 321 29.95 5.43 -56.87
N GLY A 322 29.12 6.46 -57.07
CA GLY A 322 28.14 6.93 -56.10
C GLY A 322 27.10 5.88 -55.68
N THR A 323 27.07 5.60 -54.38
CA THR A 323 25.92 5.00 -53.64
C THR A 323 25.87 5.44 -52.17
N GLY A 324 26.87 6.19 -51.68
CA GLY A 324 27.05 6.49 -50.25
C GLY A 324 26.03 7.46 -49.65
N ASP A 325 25.49 8.41 -50.41
CA ASP A 325 24.51 9.37 -49.87
C ASP A 325 23.14 8.71 -49.64
N ALA A 326 22.77 7.74 -50.48
CA ALA A 326 21.56 6.94 -50.30
C ALA A 326 21.72 5.92 -49.17
N GLU A 327 22.91 5.35 -49.00
CA GLU A 327 23.22 4.41 -47.92
C GLU A 327 23.35 5.10 -46.56
N GLN A 328 23.95 6.29 -46.49
CA GLN A 328 24.02 7.11 -45.27
C GLN A 328 22.69 7.79 -44.96
N ALA A 329 21.90 8.20 -45.95
CA ALA A 329 20.52 8.65 -45.73
C ALA A 329 19.60 7.50 -45.31
N ALA A 330 19.78 6.29 -45.85
CA ALA A 330 19.08 5.10 -45.39
C ALA A 330 19.53 4.66 -43.99
N LEU A 331 20.80 4.84 -43.63
CA LEU A 331 21.29 4.63 -42.26
C LEU A 331 20.79 5.71 -41.31
N ALA A 332 20.69 6.98 -41.73
CA ALA A 332 20.15 8.08 -40.94
C ALA A 332 18.63 7.97 -40.77
N LEU A 333 17.88 7.57 -41.80
CA LEU A 333 16.45 7.19 -41.74
C LEU A 333 16.22 5.91 -40.94
N ALA A 334 17.17 4.96 -40.97
CA ALA A 334 17.15 3.78 -40.10
C ALA A 334 17.56 4.12 -38.65
N GLN A 335 18.34 5.18 -38.43
CA GLN A 335 18.68 5.75 -37.12
C GLN A 335 17.52 6.61 -36.57
N GLU A 336 16.70 7.17 -37.44
CA GLU A 336 15.41 7.80 -37.14
C GLU A 336 14.23 6.81 -37.11
N ARG A 337 14.51 5.48 -37.10
CA ARG A 337 13.51 4.45 -36.75
C ARG A 337 12.94 4.78 -35.39
N LYS A 338 11.80 5.47 -35.40
CA LYS A 338 11.15 6.04 -34.23
C LYS A 338 11.00 4.93 -33.18
N LYS A 339 11.71 5.08 -32.06
CA LYS A 339 11.44 4.26 -30.87
C LYS A 339 9.96 4.46 -30.54
N ALA A 340 9.19 3.38 -30.60
CA ALA A 340 7.77 3.44 -30.32
C ALA A 340 7.62 3.79 -28.83
N LYS A 341 7.12 4.98 -28.54
CA LYS A 341 6.94 5.43 -27.15
C LYS A 341 5.65 4.84 -26.62
N ILE A 342 5.67 4.30 -25.40
CA ILE A 342 4.44 3.91 -24.72
C ILE A 342 3.66 5.17 -24.35
N ILE A 343 2.43 5.25 -24.86
CA ILE A 343 1.51 6.39 -24.64
C ILE A 343 0.50 6.09 -23.54
N HIS A 344 0.15 4.82 -23.34
CA HIS A 344 -0.85 4.42 -22.36
C HIS A 344 -0.55 3.06 -21.72
N VAL A 345 -0.85 2.96 -20.42
CA VAL A 345 -0.81 1.72 -19.64
C VAL A 345 -2.06 1.67 -18.77
N PHE A 346 -2.89 0.64 -18.95
CA PHE A 346 -4.15 0.48 -18.23
C PHE A 346 -4.32 -0.94 -17.67
N PRO A 347 -4.85 -1.09 -16.43
CA PRO A 347 -5.41 -2.36 -16.01
C PRO A 347 -6.63 -2.69 -16.88
N VAL A 348 -6.73 -3.93 -17.33
CA VAL A 348 -7.90 -4.44 -18.09
C VAL A 348 -8.96 -4.98 -17.14
N ASP A 349 -8.56 -5.41 -15.94
CA ASP A 349 -9.41 -6.02 -14.93
C ASP A 349 -9.17 -5.41 -13.54
N ALA A 350 -10.17 -5.55 -12.66
CA ALA A 350 -10.08 -5.09 -11.28
C ALA A 350 -9.01 -5.87 -10.46
N GLU A 351 -8.61 -7.05 -10.91
CA GLU A 351 -7.54 -7.85 -10.29
C GLU A 351 -6.13 -7.42 -10.72
N ALA A 352 -6.03 -6.54 -11.73
CA ALA A 352 -4.77 -6.13 -12.36
C ALA A 352 -3.92 -7.30 -12.91
N LYS A 353 -4.55 -8.42 -13.28
CA LYS A 353 -3.84 -9.55 -13.91
C LYS A 353 -3.54 -9.28 -15.37
N GLN A 354 -4.34 -8.44 -16.02
CA GLN A 354 -4.16 -8.09 -17.42
C GLN A 354 -3.84 -6.60 -17.54
N ILE A 355 -2.74 -6.29 -18.22
CA ILE A 355 -2.30 -4.92 -18.49
C ILE A 355 -2.36 -4.70 -20.00
N ARG A 356 -3.05 -3.63 -20.38
CA ARG A 356 -3.03 -3.11 -21.76
C ARG A 356 -1.96 -2.04 -21.86
N ILE A 357 -1.18 -2.10 -22.92
CA ILE A 357 -0.15 -1.13 -23.28
C ILE A 357 -0.46 -0.64 -24.68
N ASP A 358 -0.48 0.67 -24.91
CA ASP A 358 -0.60 1.24 -26.26
C ASP A 358 0.68 2.03 -26.58
N TRP A 359 1.21 1.82 -27.79
CA TRP A 359 2.40 2.50 -28.31
C TRP A 359 2.03 3.60 -29.31
N SER A 360 2.93 4.56 -29.49
CA SER A 360 2.75 5.71 -30.39
C SER A 360 2.69 5.34 -31.88
N ASP A 361 3.15 4.14 -32.24
CA ASP A 361 3.13 3.60 -33.60
C ASP A 361 1.80 2.89 -33.95
N GLY A 362 0.82 2.90 -33.04
CA GLY A 362 -0.48 2.25 -33.24
C GLY A 362 -0.53 0.80 -32.77
N ARG A 363 0.58 0.23 -32.28
CA ARG A 363 0.58 -1.11 -31.68
C ARG A 363 -0.16 -1.12 -30.35
N THR A 364 -0.80 -2.24 -30.06
CA THR A 364 -1.49 -2.51 -28.80
C THR A 364 -1.06 -3.84 -28.21
N GLY A 365 -0.73 -3.83 -26.93
CA GLY A 365 -0.13 -4.94 -26.20
C GLY A 365 -1.04 -5.38 -25.07
N ARG A 366 -1.18 -6.70 -24.90
CA ARG A 366 -1.79 -7.30 -23.72
C ARG A 366 -0.77 -8.16 -23.01
N LEU A 367 -0.56 -7.83 -21.76
CA LEU A 367 0.35 -8.50 -20.85
C LEU A 367 -0.46 -9.17 -19.75
N ILE A 368 -0.19 -10.44 -19.48
CA ILE A 368 -0.80 -11.19 -18.38
C ILE A 368 0.28 -11.40 -17.33
N LEU A 369 0.00 -10.95 -16.11
CA LEU A 369 0.83 -11.17 -14.93
C LEU A 369 0.38 -12.42 -14.16
N ASP A 370 1.33 -13.16 -13.62
CA ASP A 370 1.07 -14.22 -12.65
C ASP A 370 0.91 -13.64 -11.22
N ASP A 371 0.71 -14.54 -10.27
CA ASP A 371 0.57 -14.21 -8.85
C ASP A 371 1.86 -13.61 -8.25
N ASP A 372 3.02 -13.93 -8.81
CA ASP A 372 4.33 -13.49 -8.32
C ASP A 372 4.80 -12.20 -9.00
N GLY A 373 4.00 -11.66 -9.94
CA GLY A 373 4.30 -10.44 -10.70
C GLY A 373 5.16 -10.67 -11.94
N ASN A 374 5.41 -11.92 -12.33
CA ASN A 374 6.09 -12.24 -13.58
C ASN A 374 5.12 -12.18 -14.76
N VAL A 375 5.68 -12.00 -15.94
CA VAL A 375 4.93 -12.06 -17.19
C VAL A 375 4.64 -13.51 -17.55
N ALA A 376 3.37 -13.90 -17.41
CA ALA A 376 2.87 -15.21 -17.81
C ALA A 376 2.64 -15.30 -19.33
N LYS A 377 2.15 -14.23 -19.95
CA LYS A 377 1.84 -14.20 -21.39
C LYS A 377 1.86 -12.78 -21.94
N MET A 378 2.27 -12.64 -23.20
CA MET A 378 2.17 -11.37 -23.93
C MET A 378 1.65 -11.59 -25.35
N ALA A 379 0.86 -10.64 -25.83
CA ALA A 379 0.48 -10.52 -27.23
C ALA A 379 0.53 -9.05 -27.65
N VAL A 380 1.09 -8.78 -28.83
CA VAL A 380 1.12 -7.46 -29.46
C VAL A 380 0.34 -7.55 -30.76
N PHE A 381 -0.41 -6.50 -31.06
CA PHE A 381 -1.23 -6.36 -32.26
C PHE A 381 -0.92 -5.03 -32.94
N GLU A 382 -0.78 -5.06 -34.25
CA GLU A 382 -0.63 -3.91 -35.14
C GLU A 382 -1.74 -4.00 -36.18
N GLU A 383 -2.62 -3.00 -36.26
CA GLU A 383 -3.77 -2.97 -37.18
C GLU A 383 -4.63 -4.26 -37.17
N GLY A 384 -4.75 -4.91 -36.01
CA GLY A 384 -5.52 -6.15 -35.83
C GLY A 384 -4.75 -7.45 -36.16
N VAL A 385 -3.54 -7.36 -36.70
CA VAL A 385 -2.66 -8.50 -36.95
C VAL A 385 -1.75 -8.73 -35.74
N ARG A 386 -1.59 -9.98 -35.34
CA ARG A 386 -0.71 -10.34 -34.21
C ARG A 386 0.76 -10.22 -34.63
N ASP A 387 1.47 -9.26 -34.05
CA ASP A 387 2.90 -9.09 -34.23
C ASP A 387 3.67 -10.06 -33.33
N ARG A 388 4.16 -11.16 -33.92
CA ARG A 388 4.94 -12.18 -33.19
C ARG A 388 6.40 -11.78 -33.00
N ASP A 389 6.92 -10.87 -33.81
CA ASP A 389 8.33 -10.53 -33.79
C ASP A 389 8.61 -9.52 -32.69
N THR A 390 7.75 -8.52 -32.51
CA THR A 390 7.79 -7.63 -31.34
C THR A 390 7.61 -8.41 -30.03
N VAL A 391 6.71 -9.40 -29.99
CA VAL A 391 6.56 -10.29 -28.82
C VAL A 391 7.85 -11.07 -28.55
N ARG A 392 8.50 -11.59 -29.58
CA ARG A 392 9.80 -12.28 -29.43
C ARG A 392 10.83 -11.30 -28.90
N GLU A 393 11.02 -10.15 -29.52
CA GLU A 393 12.00 -9.13 -29.11
C GLU A 393 11.87 -8.78 -27.62
N ILE A 394 10.64 -8.50 -27.17
CA ILE A 394 10.35 -8.15 -25.78
C ILE A 394 10.60 -9.37 -24.85
N LEU A 395 10.17 -10.56 -25.25
CA LEU A 395 10.32 -11.80 -24.48
C LEU A 395 11.57 -12.63 -24.83
N LEU A 396 12.61 -12.08 -25.46
CA LEU A 396 13.83 -12.86 -25.74
C LEU A 396 14.56 -13.22 -24.44
N PRO A 397 15.12 -14.43 -24.25
CA PRO A 397 15.90 -14.76 -23.05
C PRO A 397 17.18 -13.91 -22.99
N LEU A 398 17.54 -13.39 -21.81
CA LEU A 398 18.94 -13.06 -21.53
C LEU A 398 19.73 -14.39 -21.42
N PRO A 399 21.02 -14.43 -21.78
CA PRO A 399 21.86 -15.55 -21.39
C PRO A 399 21.81 -15.68 -19.85
N PRO A 400 21.74 -16.90 -19.30
CA PRO A 400 21.50 -17.09 -17.88
C PRO A 400 22.62 -16.44 -17.07
N ALA A 401 22.28 -15.45 -16.25
CA ALA A 401 23.11 -15.12 -15.11
C ALA A 401 23.16 -16.38 -14.23
N ARG A 402 24.38 -16.85 -13.95
CA ARG A 402 24.68 -18.10 -13.26
C ARG A 402 23.70 -18.40 -12.12
N GLY A 403 22.95 -19.50 -12.28
CA GLY A 403 22.46 -20.30 -11.17
C GLY A 403 21.16 -19.84 -10.52
N ASP A 404 20.06 -19.84 -11.27
CA ASP A 404 18.75 -20.15 -10.67
C ASP A 404 17.93 -20.98 -11.65
N GLY A 405 17.74 -22.24 -11.28
CA GLY A 405 16.95 -23.20 -12.03
C GLY A 405 15.46 -22.93 -11.88
N ASN A 406 14.74 -23.03 -13.00
CA ASN A 406 13.29 -23.24 -13.06
C ASN A 406 12.37 -22.04 -12.74
N ASN A 407 12.55 -20.91 -13.45
CA ASN A 407 11.49 -19.92 -13.60
C ASN A 407 11.09 -19.78 -15.07
N ASN A 408 9.92 -20.31 -15.42
CA ASN A 408 9.31 -20.14 -16.75
C ASN A 408 8.70 -18.73 -16.97
N GLY A 409 8.59 -17.90 -15.91
CA GLY A 409 8.09 -16.53 -15.98
C GLY A 409 9.23 -15.52 -15.99
N LYS A 410 9.18 -14.53 -16.88
CA LYS A 410 10.14 -13.41 -16.89
C LYS A 410 9.66 -12.33 -15.92
N ARG A 411 10.59 -11.84 -15.09
CA ARG A 411 10.34 -10.71 -14.20
C ARG A 411 9.87 -9.50 -14.99
N ILE A 412 8.84 -8.81 -14.51
CA ILE A 412 8.29 -7.65 -15.21
C ILE A 412 9.34 -6.55 -15.37
N GLU A 413 10.23 -6.40 -14.39
CA GLU A 413 11.32 -5.42 -14.39
C GLU A 413 12.27 -5.61 -15.59
N GLU A 414 12.53 -6.86 -15.99
CA GLU A 414 13.36 -7.18 -17.17
C GLU A 414 12.64 -6.86 -18.48
N VAL A 415 11.33 -7.07 -18.50
CA VAL A 415 10.47 -6.81 -19.67
C VAL A 415 10.25 -5.31 -19.87
N ILE A 416 10.22 -4.53 -18.78
CA ILE A 416 10.00 -3.07 -18.78
C ILE A 416 11.03 -2.31 -19.60
N GLY A 417 12.32 -2.63 -19.47
CA GLY A 417 13.37 -1.95 -20.24
C GLY A 417 13.14 -2.07 -21.74
N ARG A 418 12.71 -3.26 -22.20
CA ARG A 418 12.50 -3.56 -23.62
C ARG A 418 11.17 -3.04 -24.15
N LEU A 419 10.15 -2.97 -23.30
CA LEU A 419 8.86 -2.38 -23.63
C LEU A 419 9.00 -0.94 -24.16
N GLY A 420 9.99 -0.18 -23.67
CA GLY A 420 10.30 1.19 -24.13
C GLY A 420 11.29 1.28 -25.30
N GLU A 421 11.94 0.18 -25.67
CA GLU A 421 12.95 0.13 -26.74
C GLU A 421 12.44 -0.48 -28.04
N VAL A 422 11.17 -0.91 -28.08
CA VAL A 422 10.52 -1.49 -29.26
C VAL A 422 10.74 -0.57 -30.47
N ARG A 423 11.49 -1.07 -31.45
CA ARG A 423 11.80 -0.32 -32.66
C ARG A 423 10.57 -0.31 -33.58
N GLY A 424 10.19 0.86 -34.06
CA GLY A 424 9.29 0.98 -35.20
C GLY A 424 9.90 0.26 -36.41
N ARG A 425 9.08 -0.48 -37.16
CA ARG A 425 9.54 -1.19 -38.36
C ARG A 425 9.77 -0.23 -39.51
#